data_AF-A0A0U2JJK8-F1
#
_entry.id   AF-A0A0U2JJK8-F1
#
_cell.length_a   1.000
_cell.length_b   1.000
_cell.length_c   1.000
_cell.angle_alpha   90.00
_cell.angle_beta   90.00
_cell.angle_gamma   90.00
#
_symmetry.space_group_name_H-M   'P 1'
#
loop_
_entity.id
_entity.type
_entity.pdbx_description
1 polymer ?
#
loop_
_entity_poly.entity_id
_entity_poly.type
_entity_poly.pdbx_seq_one_letter_code
_entity_poly.pdbx_strand_id
1 'polypeptide(L)'
;MTVHPVNFLQIGLLTLTLFGLVLIWRQREYRMLQVLLGLVTVSMLFNLFEEVGNFRQYYLVTPIFLLGVGPAIYLTIRQLTGTGPTLASAGHFLPMLMALPFTQYTQWVIAAGTLSRVLYALLSVRLILRFHQQLQARRSDAEDLSLNWLAWLIGAFTLLGLLDLLRLNLQPYISMQTNLLGQTAGTTITLLLFAILIYQAVQYISQVQFLHSEPPVELAPESASSADTEAYQVIFQSLGEQLASQHWYRQPRLSLSQLSQLSGLQTRDISRAVNICTGLNFNDYINGLRIEEVRQAIAANPQQNLLTLALQAGFNAKSSFNTAFKKHLGITPSQYKTSLKS
;
A
#
# COMPACT_ATOMS: atom_id res chain seq x y z
N MET A 1 -42.71 0.94 8.77
CA MET A 1 -41.30 0.90 8.36
C MET A 1 -40.78 -0.51 8.62
N THR A 2 -40.40 -1.24 7.57
CA THR A 2 -39.76 -2.56 7.71
C THR A 2 -38.24 -2.36 7.78
N VAL A 3 -37.64 -2.54 8.95
CA VAL A 3 -36.19 -2.49 9.12
C VAL A 3 -35.63 -3.85 8.71
N HIS A 4 -34.76 -3.87 7.71
CA HIS A 4 -34.07 -5.09 7.29
C HIS A 4 -32.74 -5.26 8.04
N PRO A 5 -32.24 -6.49 8.23
CA PRO A 5 -30.93 -6.74 8.87
C PRO A 5 -29.78 -5.94 8.24
N VAL A 6 -29.83 -5.68 6.93
CA VAL A 6 -28.82 -4.89 6.21
C VAL A 6 -28.71 -3.44 6.72
N ASN A 7 -29.79 -2.86 7.25
CA ASN A 7 -29.81 -1.49 7.77
C ASN A 7 -28.94 -1.37 9.02
N PHE A 8 -28.92 -2.41 9.87
CA PHE A 8 -28.02 -2.46 11.03
C PHE A 8 -26.55 -2.53 10.60
N LEU A 9 -26.24 -3.26 9.51
CA LEU A 9 -24.90 -3.29 8.94
C LEU A 9 -24.49 -1.94 8.34
N GLN A 10 -25.40 -1.22 7.69
CA GLN A 10 -25.16 0.14 7.18
C GLN A 10 -24.86 1.11 8.33
N ILE A 11 -25.62 1.05 9.44
CA ILE A 11 -25.34 1.82 10.66
C ILE A 11 -23.97 1.42 11.24
N GLY A 12 -23.63 0.13 11.24
CA GLY A 12 -22.32 -0.35 11.66
C GLY A 12 -21.17 0.23 10.81
N LEU A 13 -21.32 0.25 9.48
CA LEU A 13 -20.32 0.85 8.59
C LEU A 13 -20.22 2.38 8.75
N LEU A 14 -21.35 3.06 8.94
CA LEU A 14 -21.40 4.49 9.23
C LEU A 14 -20.66 4.81 10.53
N THR A 15 -20.95 4.10 11.63
CA THR A 15 -20.31 4.33 12.92
C THR A 15 -18.82 3.98 12.89
N LEU A 16 -18.44 2.90 12.20
CA LEU A 16 -17.04 2.51 11.98
C LEU A 16 -16.24 3.58 11.23
N THR A 17 -16.81 4.14 10.16
CA THR A 17 -16.12 5.17 9.36
C THR A 17 -16.02 6.51 10.12
N LEU A 18 -17.03 6.89 10.89
CA LEU A 18 -16.95 8.01 11.84
C LEU A 18 -15.87 7.81 12.90
N PHE A 19 -15.81 6.61 13.49
CA PHE A 19 -14.77 6.28 14.45
C PHE A 19 -13.37 6.35 13.82
N GLY A 20 -13.21 5.82 12.61
CA GLY A 20 -11.98 5.94 11.82
C GLY A 20 -11.56 7.40 11.60
N LEU A 21 -12.50 8.28 11.25
CA LEU A 21 -12.24 9.72 11.13
C LEU A 21 -11.70 10.32 12.43
N VAL A 22 -12.32 10.00 13.57
CA VAL A 22 -11.87 10.46 14.89
C VAL A 22 -10.48 9.93 15.23
N LEU A 23 -10.14 8.69 14.87
CA LEU A 23 -8.81 8.14 15.14
C LEU A 23 -7.70 8.86 14.38
N ILE A 24 -7.94 9.24 13.13
CA ILE A 24 -6.91 9.83 12.24
C ILE A 24 -7.04 11.35 12.07
N TRP A 25 -7.93 12.03 12.79
CA TRP A 25 -8.28 13.44 12.52
C TRP A 25 -7.09 14.41 12.60
N ARG A 26 -6.13 14.15 13.51
CA ARG A 26 -4.92 14.99 13.67
C ARG A 26 -3.81 14.67 12.67
N GLN A 27 -3.93 13.57 11.93
CA GLN A 27 -2.88 13.11 11.02
C GLN A 27 -3.05 13.78 9.65
N ARG A 28 -2.19 14.76 9.35
CA ARG A 28 -2.28 15.54 8.10
C ARG A 28 -1.95 14.71 6.87
N GLU A 29 -1.12 13.69 7.05
CA GLU A 29 -0.69 12.70 6.08
C GLU A 29 -1.85 11.82 5.59
N TYR A 30 -2.96 11.78 6.34
CA TYR A 30 -4.13 10.96 6.06
C TYR A 30 -5.35 11.79 5.62
N ARG A 31 -5.20 13.06 5.26
CA ARG A 31 -6.30 13.92 4.80
C ARG A 31 -7.15 13.28 3.71
N MET A 32 -6.54 12.62 2.72
CA MET A 32 -7.29 11.97 1.65
C MET A 32 -7.96 10.67 2.09
N LEU A 33 -7.41 9.96 3.08
CA LEU A 33 -8.12 8.86 3.73
C LEU A 33 -9.33 9.38 4.52
N GLN A 34 -9.23 10.54 5.17
CA GLN A 34 -10.36 11.19 5.82
C GLN A 34 -11.46 11.54 4.80
N VAL A 35 -11.10 12.02 3.60
CA VAL A 35 -12.08 12.24 2.52
C VAL A 35 -12.76 10.92 2.12
N LEU A 36 -12.01 9.84 1.97
CA LEU A 36 -12.59 8.52 1.67
C LEU A 36 -13.58 8.07 2.75
N LEU A 37 -13.18 8.11 4.02
CA LEU A 37 -14.05 7.72 5.13
C LEU A 37 -15.29 8.62 5.21
N GLY A 38 -15.12 9.93 5.04
CA GLY A 38 -16.23 10.90 5.02
C GLY A 38 -17.21 10.64 3.88
N LEU A 39 -16.73 10.34 2.66
CA LEU A 39 -17.60 9.97 1.53
C LEU A 39 -18.43 8.73 1.84
N VAL A 40 -17.84 7.73 2.46
CA VAL A 40 -18.55 6.49 2.84
C VAL A 40 -19.55 6.76 3.96
N THR A 41 -19.18 7.55 4.97
CA THR A 41 -20.10 7.98 6.03
C THR A 41 -21.32 8.70 5.46
N VAL A 42 -21.10 9.71 4.60
CA VAL A 42 -22.17 10.48 3.96
C VAL A 42 -23.01 9.59 3.05
N SER A 43 -22.38 8.70 2.28
CA SER A 43 -23.09 7.72 1.45
C SER A 43 -24.01 6.81 2.28
N MET A 44 -23.54 6.32 3.44
CA MET A 44 -24.38 5.49 4.33
C MET A 44 -25.53 6.29 4.96
N LEU A 45 -25.32 7.57 5.27
CA LEU A 45 -26.40 8.46 5.72
C LEU A 45 -27.49 8.60 4.66
N PHE A 46 -27.11 8.96 3.43
CA PHE A 46 -28.07 9.04 2.31
C PHE A 46 -28.79 7.73 2.07
N ASN A 47 -28.07 6.61 2.11
CA ASN A 47 -28.66 5.30 1.92
C ASN A 47 -29.74 5.03 2.98
N LEU A 48 -29.44 5.21 4.27
CA LEU A 48 -30.42 5.05 5.36
C LEU A 48 -31.64 5.97 5.20
N PHE A 49 -31.43 7.24 4.82
CA PHE A 49 -32.53 8.17 4.56
C PHE A 49 -33.41 7.74 3.38
N GLU A 50 -32.79 7.27 2.29
CA GLU A 50 -33.50 6.79 1.10
C GLU A 50 -34.32 5.53 1.40
N GLU A 51 -33.79 4.59 2.21
CA GLU A 51 -34.49 3.37 2.61
C GLU A 51 -35.63 3.62 3.58
N VAL A 52 -35.45 4.51 4.57
CA VAL A 52 -36.44 4.76 5.63
C VAL A 52 -37.54 5.73 5.18
N GLY A 53 -37.19 6.75 4.39
CA GLY A 53 -38.10 7.83 4.02
C GLY A 53 -39.01 7.53 2.82
N ASN A 54 -38.97 6.33 2.24
CA ASN A 54 -39.64 5.98 0.97
C ASN A 54 -39.27 6.90 -0.21
N PHE A 55 -38.16 7.63 -0.13
CA PHE A 55 -37.68 8.51 -1.21
C PHE A 55 -37.09 7.75 -2.41
N ARG A 56 -36.88 6.43 -2.27
CA ARG A 56 -36.41 5.56 -3.37
C ARG A 56 -37.23 5.70 -4.67
N GLN A 57 -38.50 6.11 -4.56
CA GLN A 57 -39.38 6.30 -5.72
C GLN A 57 -39.13 7.61 -6.49
N TYR A 58 -38.42 8.58 -5.89
CA TYR A 58 -38.25 9.92 -6.45
C TYR A 58 -36.80 10.25 -6.79
N TYR A 59 -35.84 10.00 -5.89
CA TYR A 59 -34.42 10.29 -6.10
C TYR A 59 -33.52 9.32 -5.31
N LEU A 60 -32.51 8.75 -5.97
CA LEU A 60 -31.44 7.94 -5.36
C LEU A 60 -30.10 8.66 -5.55
N VAL A 61 -29.65 9.38 -4.53
CA VAL A 61 -28.39 10.12 -4.51
C VAL A 61 -27.22 9.18 -4.20
N THR A 62 -27.43 8.16 -3.36
CA THR A 62 -26.39 7.20 -2.92
C THR A 62 -25.47 6.66 -4.03
N PRO A 63 -25.94 6.31 -5.24
CA PRO A 63 -25.09 5.76 -6.31
C PRO A 63 -23.96 6.70 -6.78
N ILE A 64 -24.11 8.03 -6.66
CA ILE A 64 -23.08 8.96 -7.15
C ILE A 64 -21.78 8.79 -6.37
N PHE A 65 -21.85 8.44 -5.08
CA PHE A 65 -20.68 8.29 -4.22
C PHE A 65 -19.72 7.20 -4.72
N LEU A 66 -20.21 6.22 -5.50
CA LEU A 66 -19.37 5.21 -6.15
C LEU A 66 -18.32 5.84 -7.08
N LEU A 67 -18.63 6.98 -7.70
CA LEU A 67 -17.70 7.74 -8.55
C LEU A 67 -16.61 8.45 -7.75
N GLY A 68 -16.85 8.76 -6.47
CA GLY A 68 -15.90 9.44 -5.58
C GLY A 68 -14.93 8.50 -4.84
N VAL A 69 -15.33 7.24 -4.60
CA VAL A 69 -14.50 6.27 -3.85
C VAL A 69 -13.18 5.98 -4.56
N GLY A 70 -13.19 5.74 -5.88
CA GLY A 70 -11.97 5.49 -6.68
C GLY A 70 -10.95 6.63 -6.58
N PRO A 71 -11.34 7.88 -6.91
CA PRO A 71 -10.51 9.07 -6.69
C PRO A 71 -9.94 9.19 -5.28
N ALA A 72 -10.77 8.98 -4.25
CA ALA A 72 -10.33 9.13 -2.86
C ALA A 72 -9.25 8.10 -2.48
N ILE A 73 -9.38 6.85 -2.94
CA ILE A 73 -8.35 5.81 -2.77
C ILE A 73 -7.05 6.23 -3.46
N TYR A 74 -7.12 6.64 -4.73
CA TYR A 74 -5.96 7.06 -5.50
C TYR A 74 -5.23 8.25 -4.86
N LEU A 75 -5.98 9.27 -4.44
CA LEU A 75 -5.43 10.44 -3.77
C LEU A 75 -4.86 10.12 -2.39
N THR A 76 -5.43 9.14 -1.68
CA THR A 76 -4.86 8.62 -0.43
C THR A 76 -3.46 8.05 -0.66
N ILE A 77 -3.31 7.18 -1.65
CA ILE A 77 -2.01 6.58 -1.98
C ILE A 77 -1.05 7.65 -2.45
N ARG A 78 -1.50 8.55 -3.32
CA ARG A 78 -0.71 9.66 -3.81
C ARG A 78 -0.14 10.54 -2.69
N GLN A 79 -0.94 10.78 -1.66
CA GLN A 79 -0.52 11.48 -0.46
C GLN A 79 0.50 10.67 0.35
N LEU A 80 0.21 9.39 0.62
CA LEU A 80 1.12 8.49 1.37
C LEU A 80 2.46 8.29 0.67
N THR A 81 2.49 8.31 -0.67
CA THR A 81 3.73 8.17 -1.46
C THR A 81 4.46 9.49 -1.68
N GLY A 82 4.06 10.58 -1.01
CA GLY A 82 4.83 11.83 -0.96
C GLY A 82 4.32 13.00 -1.81
N THR A 83 3.21 12.86 -2.54
CA THR A 83 2.59 14.02 -3.22
C THR A 83 1.25 14.35 -2.59
N GLY A 84 1.27 15.35 -1.70
CA GLY A 84 0.07 15.85 -1.05
C GLY A 84 -1.00 16.31 -2.06
N PRO A 85 -2.26 16.38 -1.63
CA PRO A 85 -3.34 16.86 -2.47
C PRO A 85 -3.17 18.34 -2.83
N THR A 86 -3.52 18.69 -4.06
CA THR A 86 -3.53 20.07 -4.56
C THR A 86 -4.96 20.52 -4.84
N LEU A 87 -5.17 21.80 -5.16
CA LEU A 87 -6.50 22.28 -5.59
C LEU A 87 -7.00 21.50 -6.82
N ALA A 88 -6.10 21.12 -7.73
CA ALA A 88 -6.42 20.28 -8.89
C ALA A 88 -6.93 18.88 -8.48
N SER A 89 -6.59 18.38 -7.28
CA SER A 89 -7.09 17.10 -6.78
C SER A 89 -8.62 17.10 -6.62
N ALA A 90 -9.25 18.26 -6.38
CA ALA A 90 -10.70 18.36 -6.29
C ALA A 90 -11.40 18.00 -7.62
N GLY A 91 -10.73 18.23 -8.76
CA GLY A 91 -11.26 17.92 -10.09
C GLY A 91 -11.57 16.43 -10.29
N HIS A 92 -10.88 15.52 -9.59
CA HIS A 92 -11.16 14.09 -9.67
C HIS A 92 -12.55 13.71 -9.12
N PHE A 93 -13.16 14.55 -8.29
CA PHE A 93 -14.51 14.34 -7.74
C PHE A 93 -15.61 15.02 -8.58
N LEU A 94 -15.25 15.78 -9.62
CA LEU A 94 -16.23 16.43 -10.49
C LEU A 94 -17.21 15.45 -11.15
N PRO A 95 -16.79 14.26 -11.66
CA PRO A 95 -17.73 13.28 -12.21
C PRO A 95 -18.80 12.83 -11.22
N MET A 96 -18.48 12.74 -9.92
CA MET A 96 -19.46 12.40 -8.88
C MET A 96 -20.55 13.48 -8.78
N LEU A 97 -20.19 14.76 -8.78
CA LEU A 97 -21.16 15.85 -8.70
C LEU A 97 -21.97 15.99 -9.99
N MET A 98 -21.33 15.81 -11.15
CA MET A 98 -22.00 15.84 -12.45
C MET A 98 -23.02 14.71 -12.63
N ALA A 99 -22.94 13.63 -11.84
CA ALA A 99 -23.88 12.53 -11.86
C ALA A 99 -25.22 12.82 -11.15
N LEU A 100 -25.31 13.87 -10.33
CA LEU A 100 -26.53 14.26 -9.59
C LEU A 100 -27.81 14.34 -10.47
N PRO A 101 -27.83 15.07 -11.60
CA PRO A 101 -29.01 15.14 -12.47
C PRO A 101 -29.34 13.83 -13.18
N PHE A 102 -28.43 12.84 -13.17
CA PHE A 102 -28.61 11.55 -13.83
C PHE A 102 -28.97 10.42 -12.85
N THR A 103 -29.29 10.74 -11.60
CA THR A 103 -29.63 9.76 -10.55
C THR A 103 -30.84 8.88 -10.90
N GLN A 104 -31.76 9.38 -11.73
CA GLN A 104 -32.87 8.62 -12.33
C GLN A 104 -32.41 7.44 -13.20
N TYR A 105 -31.20 7.52 -13.77
CA TYR A 105 -30.56 6.47 -14.56
C TYR A 105 -29.60 5.65 -13.69
N THR A 106 -30.09 5.13 -12.57
CA THR A 106 -29.28 4.49 -11.52
C THR A 106 -28.31 3.42 -12.04
N GLN A 107 -28.73 2.55 -12.97
CA GLN A 107 -27.86 1.51 -13.54
C GLN A 107 -26.63 2.11 -14.26
N TRP A 108 -26.82 3.19 -15.02
CA TRP A 108 -25.74 3.87 -15.73
C TRP A 108 -24.79 4.59 -14.77
N VAL A 109 -25.31 5.21 -13.71
CA VAL A 109 -24.49 5.85 -12.66
C VAL A 109 -23.64 4.81 -11.93
N ILE A 110 -24.22 3.65 -11.59
CA ILE A 110 -23.49 2.54 -10.94
C ILE A 110 -22.43 1.95 -11.88
N ALA A 111 -22.74 1.78 -13.17
CA ALA A 111 -21.79 1.32 -14.17
C ALA A 111 -20.61 2.30 -14.30
N ALA A 112 -20.89 3.61 -14.40
CA ALA A 112 -19.87 4.66 -14.45
C ALA A 112 -19.01 4.70 -13.17
N GLY A 113 -19.64 4.56 -11.99
CA GLY A 113 -18.96 4.46 -10.70
C GLY A 113 -18.03 3.25 -10.61
N THR A 114 -18.49 2.10 -11.12
CA THR A 114 -17.67 0.88 -11.18
C THR A 114 -16.49 1.03 -12.14
N LEU A 115 -16.71 1.63 -13.32
CA LEU A 115 -15.64 1.93 -14.26
C LEU A 115 -14.60 2.89 -13.67
N SER A 116 -15.06 3.97 -13.01
CA SER A 116 -14.18 4.90 -12.28
C SER A 116 -13.33 4.15 -11.25
N ARG A 117 -13.94 3.26 -10.46
CA ARG A 117 -13.23 2.45 -9.47
C ARG A 117 -12.14 1.58 -10.07
N VAL A 118 -12.44 0.87 -11.17
CA VAL A 118 -11.45 0.04 -11.88
C VAL A 118 -10.30 0.91 -12.41
N LEU A 119 -10.61 2.03 -13.04
CA LEU A 119 -9.60 2.96 -13.55
C LEU A 119 -8.67 3.45 -12.44
N TYR A 120 -9.23 3.96 -11.34
CA TYR A 120 -8.44 4.45 -10.22
C TYR A 120 -7.73 3.33 -9.45
N ALA A 121 -8.26 2.11 -9.42
CA ALA A 121 -7.55 0.96 -8.88
C ALA A 121 -6.27 0.65 -9.69
N LEU A 122 -6.34 0.69 -11.02
CA LEU A 122 -5.17 0.49 -11.89
C LEU A 122 -4.14 1.62 -11.70
N LEU A 123 -4.58 2.89 -11.64
CA LEU A 123 -3.70 4.03 -11.37
C LEU A 123 -3.04 3.92 -9.99
N SER A 124 -3.80 3.48 -8.99
CA SER A 124 -3.34 3.26 -7.62
C SER A 124 -2.28 2.17 -7.54
N VAL A 125 -2.50 1.01 -8.17
CA VAL A 125 -1.52 -0.08 -8.19
C VAL A 125 -0.24 0.36 -8.89
N ARG A 126 -0.33 1.07 -10.03
CA ARG A 126 0.85 1.63 -10.71
C ARG A 126 1.65 2.55 -9.80
N LEU A 127 0.98 3.35 -8.99
CA LEU A 127 1.62 4.27 -8.05
C LEU A 127 2.32 3.52 -6.90
N ILE A 128 1.67 2.50 -6.34
CA ILE A 128 2.25 1.62 -5.32
C ILE A 128 3.51 0.91 -5.86
N LEU A 129 3.45 0.37 -7.08
CA LEU A 129 4.59 -0.30 -7.71
C LEU A 129 5.78 0.65 -7.91
N ARG A 130 5.53 1.87 -8.41
CA ARG A 130 6.58 2.90 -8.55
C ARG A 130 7.17 3.30 -7.21
N PHE A 131 6.33 3.48 -6.18
CA PHE A 131 6.78 3.80 -4.83
C PHE A 131 7.66 2.68 -4.25
N HIS A 132 7.26 1.43 -4.42
CA HIS A 132 8.04 0.28 -3.96
C HIS A 132 9.41 0.19 -4.64
N GLN A 133 9.47 0.42 -5.96
CA GLN A 133 10.76 0.49 -6.69
C GLN A 133 11.66 1.62 -6.16
N GLN A 134 11.09 2.80 -5.87
CA GLN A 134 11.84 3.92 -5.30
C GLN A 134 12.36 3.61 -3.89
N LEU A 135 11.58 2.92 -3.06
CA LEU A 135 12.03 2.48 -1.74
C LEU A 135 13.18 1.49 -1.84
N GLN A 136 13.08 0.48 -2.72
CA GLN A 136 14.16 -0.51 -2.93
C GLN A 136 15.46 0.14 -3.43
N ALA A 137 15.36 1.20 -4.23
CA ALA A 137 16.53 1.94 -4.69
C ALA A 137 17.25 2.74 -3.58
N ARG A 138 16.62 2.96 -2.42
CA ARG A 138 17.10 3.93 -1.42
C ARG A 138 17.22 3.39 0.00
N ARG A 139 16.55 2.29 0.34
CA ARG A 139 16.40 1.85 1.72
C ARG A 139 16.53 0.34 1.85
N SER A 140 17.21 -0.14 2.89
CA SER A 140 17.37 -1.58 3.17
C SER A 140 16.12 -2.21 3.82
N ASP A 141 15.21 -1.41 4.39
CA ASP A 141 13.93 -1.79 5.00
C ASP A 141 12.72 -1.52 4.08
N ALA A 142 12.94 -1.46 2.76
CA ALA A 142 11.90 -1.15 1.77
C ALA A 142 10.66 -2.06 1.86
N GLU A 143 10.83 -3.32 2.25
CA GLU A 143 9.73 -4.28 2.42
C GLU A 143 8.84 -3.96 3.62
N ASP A 144 9.43 -3.50 4.73
CA ASP A 144 8.69 -3.09 5.93
C ASP A 144 7.78 -1.89 5.65
N LEU A 145 8.23 -1.01 4.75
CA LEU A 145 7.55 0.23 4.36
C LEU A 145 6.67 0.04 3.11
N SER A 146 6.48 -1.18 2.62
CA SER A 146 5.69 -1.44 1.41
C SER A 146 4.19 -1.22 1.63
N LEU A 147 3.49 -0.74 0.59
CA LEU A 147 2.03 -0.56 0.59
C LEU A 147 1.29 -1.76 -0.02
N ASN A 148 1.89 -2.96 0.03
CA ASN A 148 1.32 -4.17 -0.57
C ASN A 148 -0.02 -4.56 0.06
N TRP A 149 -0.20 -4.33 1.37
CA TRP A 149 -1.47 -4.54 2.07
C TRP A 149 -2.60 -3.69 1.48
N LEU A 150 -2.29 -2.46 1.06
CA LEU A 150 -3.25 -1.54 0.47
C LEU A 150 -3.61 -1.97 -0.95
N ALA A 151 -2.66 -2.49 -1.74
CA ALA A 151 -2.95 -3.07 -3.05
C ALA A 151 -3.94 -4.25 -2.95
N TRP A 152 -3.77 -5.13 -1.96
CA TRP A 152 -4.72 -6.22 -1.69
C TRP A 152 -6.12 -5.70 -1.33
N LEU A 153 -6.21 -4.67 -0.47
CA LEU A 153 -7.50 -4.06 -0.12
C LEU A 153 -8.19 -3.43 -1.34
N ILE A 154 -7.44 -2.73 -2.20
CA ILE A 154 -7.97 -2.16 -3.45
C ILE A 154 -8.52 -3.25 -4.36
N GLY A 155 -7.79 -4.35 -4.52
CA GLY A 155 -8.24 -5.52 -5.26
C GLY A 155 -9.55 -6.08 -4.71
N ALA A 156 -9.64 -6.23 -3.38
CA ALA A 156 -10.84 -6.71 -2.70
C ALA A 156 -12.05 -5.77 -2.89
N PHE A 157 -11.88 -4.45 -2.70
CA PHE A 157 -12.94 -3.46 -2.93
C PHE A 157 -13.39 -3.38 -4.39
N THR A 158 -12.46 -3.58 -5.33
CA THR A 158 -12.75 -3.59 -6.78
C THR A 158 -13.54 -4.84 -7.15
N LEU A 159 -13.10 -6.02 -6.69
CA LEU A 159 -13.82 -7.27 -6.88
C LEU A 159 -15.23 -7.21 -6.30
N LEU A 160 -15.37 -6.70 -5.07
CA LEU A 160 -16.67 -6.56 -4.43
C LEU A 160 -17.60 -5.62 -5.21
N GLY A 161 -17.07 -4.53 -5.77
CA GLY A 161 -17.81 -3.64 -6.67
C GLY A 161 -18.30 -4.31 -7.95
N LEU A 162 -17.47 -5.15 -8.57
CA LEU A 162 -17.83 -5.92 -9.76
C LEU A 162 -18.92 -6.96 -9.45
N LEU A 163 -18.82 -7.63 -8.30
CA LEU A 163 -19.84 -8.57 -7.83
C LEU A 163 -21.18 -7.87 -7.52
N ASP A 164 -21.13 -6.68 -6.94
CA ASP A 164 -22.32 -5.87 -6.68
C ASP A 164 -22.99 -5.43 -7.99
N LEU A 165 -22.20 -4.97 -8.98
CA LEU A 165 -22.69 -4.66 -10.33
C LEU A 165 -23.36 -5.88 -10.98
N LEU A 166 -22.74 -7.06 -10.88
CA LEU A 166 -23.31 -8.31 -11.39
C LEU A 166 -24.63 -8.63 -10.70
N ARG A 167 -24.67 -8.59 -9.36
CA ARG A 167 -25.90 -8.86 -8.58
C ARG A 167 -27.04 -7.95 -9.01
N LEU A 168 -26.78 -6.64 -9.18
CA LEU A 168 -27.78 -5.66 -9.56
C LEU A 168 -28.34 -5.90 -10.97
N ASN A 169 -27.51 -6.33 -11.92
CA ASN A 169 -27.97 -6.68 -13.27
C ASN A 169 -28.74 -8.00 -13.30
N LEU A 170 -28.45 -8.91 -12.38
CA LEU A 170 -29.19 -10.17 -12.22
C LEU A 170 -30.48 -10.02 -11.40
N GLN A 171 -30.74 -8.85 -10.80
CA GLN A 171 -31.89 -8.60 -9.93
C GLN A 171 -33.24 -9.05 -10.52
N PRO A 172 -33.55 -8.86 -11.83
CA PRO A 172 -34.80 -9.33 -12.42
C PRO A 172 -34.96 -10.85 -12.47
N TYR A 173 -33.86 -11.60 -12.39
CA TYR A 173 -33.82 -13.05 -12.58
C TYR A 173 -33.63 -13.82 -11.26
N ILE A 174 -33.32 -13.13 -10.16
CA ILE A 174 -33.09 -13.74 -8.84
C ILE A 174 -34.23 -13.44 -7.88
N SER A 175 -34.45 -14.35 -6.93
CA SER A 175 -35.46 -14.13 -5.88
C SER A 175 -35.09 -12.93 -4.99
N MET A 176 -36.10 -12.30 -4.38
CA MET A 176 -35.90 -11.22 -3.41
C MET A 176 -35.00 -11.67 -2.24
N GLN A 177 -35.18 -12.91 -1.77
CA GLN A 177 -34.37 -13.48 -0.68
C GLN A 177 -32.89 -13.61 -1.10
N THR A 178 -32.62 -14.10 -2.30
CA THR A 178 -31.26 -14.21 -2.86
C THR A 178 -30.61 -12.83 -3.00
N ASN A 179 -31.34 -11.84 -3.49
CA ASN A 179 -30.83 -10.47 -3.63
C ASN A 179 -30.49 -9.86 -2.26
N LEU A 180 -31.39 -10.00 -1.27
CA LEU A 180 -31.16 -9.52 0.11
C LEU A 180 -29.97 -10.22 0.76
N LEU A 181 -29.80 -11.53 0.55
CA LEU A 181 -28.64 -12.27 1.05
C LEU A 181 -27.36 -11.73 0.43
N GLY A 182 -27.32 -11.51 -0.89
CA GLY A 182 -26.17 -10.93 -1.58
C GLY A 182 -25.85 -9.51 -1.10
N GLN A 183 -26.86 -8.68 -0.86
CA GLN A 183 -26.69 -7.33 -0.30
C GLN A 183 -26.13 -7.37 1.13
N THR A 184 -26.67 -8.26 1.96
CA THR A 184 -26.22 -8.45 3.35
C THR A 184 -24.77 -8.92 3.38
N ALA A 185 -24.43 -9.95 2.62
CA ALA A 185 -23.07 -10.48 2.52
C ALA A 185 -22.08 -9.40 2.02
N GLY A 186 -22.43 -8.68 0.96
CA GLY A 186 -21.59 -7.62 0.41
C GLY A 186 -21.35 -6.47 1.39
N THR A 187 -22.38 -6.07 2.14
CA THR A 187 -22.26 -5.01 3.16
C THR A 187 -21.40 -5.47 4.33
N THR A 188 -21.56 -6.72 4.79
CA THR A 188 -20.71 -7.31 5.84
C THR A 188 -19.24 -7.34 5.41
N ILE A 189 -18.93 -7.79 4.20
CA ILE A 189 -17.56 -7.82 3.68
C ILE A 189 -17.01 -6.39 3.58
N THR A 190 -17.78 -5.44 3.08
CA THR A 190 -17.39 -4.02 3.01
C THR A 190 -17.02 -3.48 4.39
N LEU A 191 -17.84 -3.76 5.40
CA LEU A 191 -17.59 -3.36 6.78
C LEU A 191 -16.26 -3.93 7.30
N LEU A 192 -16.01 -5.22 7.10
CA LEU A 192 -14.75 -5.86 7.50
C LEU A 192 -13.54 -5.26 6.77
N LEU A 193 -13.65 -4.99 5.47
CA LEU A 193 -12.56 -4.37 4.70
C LEU A 193 -12.25 -2.96 5.20
N PHE A 194 -13.27 -2.15 5.56
CA PHE A 194 -13.04 -0.84 6.18
C PHE A 194 -12.45 -0.95 7.58
N ALA A 195 -12.83 -1.96 8.37
CA ALA A 195 -12.24 -2.20 9.68
C ALA A 195 -10.74 -2.52 9.55
N ILE A 196 -10.38 -3.39 8.59
CA ILE A 196 -8.98 -3.73 8.27
C ILE A 196 -8.24 -2.49 7.77
N LEU A 197 -8.84 -1.70 6.88
CA LEU A 197 -8.24 -0.45 6.37
C LEU A 197 -7.92 0.53 7.50
N ILE A 198 -8.86 0.77 8.41
CA ILE A 198 -8.68 1.70 9.55
C ILE A 198 -7.61 1.16 10.50
N TYR A 199 -7.67 -0.13 10.84
CA TYR A 199 -6.67 -0.76 11.71
C TYR A 199 -5.26 -0.65 11.12
N GLN A 200 -5.09 -1.02 9.85
CA GLN A 200 -3.80 -0.94 9.15
C GLN A 200 -3.33 0.51 9.03
N ALA A 201 -4.22 1.45 8.70
CA ALA A 201 -3.89 2.86 8.61
C ALA A 201 -3.31 3.39 9.93
N VAL A 202 -3.91 3.03 11.07
CA VAL A 202 -3.41 3.43 12.40
C VAL A 202 -2.04 2.82 12.71
N GLN A 203 -1.84 1.53 12.44
CA GLN A 203 -0.54 0.87 12.66
C GLN A 203 0.57 1.47 11.78
N TYR A 204 0.20 1.97 10.60
CA TYR A 204 1.13 2.50 9.61
C TYR A 204 1.51 3.99 9.86
N ILE A 205 0.85 4.69 10.79
CA ILE A 205 1.10 6.13 11.08
C ILE A 205 2.58 6.41 11.35
N SER A 206 3.20 5.62 12.23
CA SER A 206 4.60 5.82 12.63
C SER A 206 5.57 5.64 11.45
N GLN A 207 5.25 4.74 10.52
CA GLN A 207 6.06 4.45 9.34
C GLN A 207 5.98 5.59 8.33
N VAL A 208 4.79 6.16 8.13
CA VAL A 208 4.58 7.33 7.25
C VAL A 208 5.32 8.56 7.76
N GLN A 209 5.25 8.82 9.07
CA GLN A 209 5.98 9.94 9.69
C GLN A 209 7.49 9.78 9.53
N PHE A 210 8.00 8.56 9.71
CA PHE A 210 9.41 8.24 9.48
C PHE A 210 9.80 8.45 8.01
N LEU A 211 9.01 7.96 7.05
CA LEU A 211 9.25 8.12 5.62
C LEU A 211 9.35 9.59 5.19
N HIS A 212 8.46 10.46 5.70
CA HIS A 212 8.46 11.88 5.35
C HIS A 212 9.54 12.72 6.05
N SER A 213 10.29 12.13 6.99
CA SER A 213 11.37 12.83 7.69
C SER A 213 12.69 12.83 6.91
N GLU A 214 12.87 11.95 5.93
CA GLU A 214 14.09 11.89 5.13
C GLU A 214 14.08 12.91 3.98
N PRO A 215 15.23 13.53 3.69
CA PRO A 215 15.35 14.42 2.55
C PRO A 215 15.13 13.67 1.23
N PRO A 216 14.58 14.33 0.19
CA PRO A 216 14.46 13.76 -1.13
C PRO A 216 15.84 13.33 -1.65
N VAL A 217 15.97 12.08 -2.09
CA VAL A 217 17.19 11.59 -2.72
C VAL A 217 17.05 11.70 -4.23
N GLU A 218 17.97 12.40 -4.88
CA GLU A 218 18.10 12.37 -6.33
C GLU A 218 18.87 11.11 -6.75
N LEU A 219 18.24 10.28 -7.59
CA LEU A 219 18.87 9.08 -8.14
C LEU A 219 19.55 9.43 -9.47
N ALA A 220 20.66 8.77 -9.77
CA ALA A 220 21.35 8.97 -11.04
C ALA A 220 20.53 8.43 -12.23
N PRO A 221 20.53 9.10 -13.39
CA PRO A 221 19.97 8.55 -14.62
C PRO A 221 20.73 7.31 -15.11
N GLU A 222 20.02 6.39 -15.77
CA GLU A 222 20.50 5.05 -16.19
C GLU A 222 21.57 5.05 -17.30
N SER A 223 21.77 6.15 -18.03
CA SER A 223 22.68 6.16 -19.18
C SER A 223 24.14 6.35 -18.75
N ALA A 224 24.95 5.28 -18.83
CA ALA A 224 26.39 5.33 -18.59
C ALA A 224 27.19 5.31 -19.90
N SER A 225 28.24 6.12 -19.96
CA SER A 225 29.31 5.98 -20.96
C SER A 225 30.35 4.96 -20.46
N SER A 226 31.12 4.34 -21.35
CA SER A 226 32.17 3.37 -20.98
C SER A 226 33.26 3.96 -20.08
N ALA A 227 33.50 5.28 -20.16
CA ALA A 227 34.50 5.99 -19.35
C ALA A 227 34.07 6.18 -17.87
N ASP A 228 32.77 6.04 -17.55
CA ASP A 228 32.28 6.16 -16.18
C ASP A 228 32.55 4.89 -15.34
N THR A 229 32.74 3.73 -16.00
CA THR A 229 32.75 2.42 -15.34
C THR A 229 33.94 2.22 -14.39
N GLU A 230 35.15 2.62 -14.79
CA GLU A 230 36.35 2.45 -13.97
C GLU A 230 36.31 3.30 -12.70
N ALA A 231 35.85 4.55 -12.80
CA ALA A 231 35.69 5.43 -11.65
C ALA A 231 34.68 4.87 -10.64
N TYR A 232 33.56 4.33 -11.11
CA TYR A 232 32.55 3.72 -10.26
C TYR A 232 32.98 2.37 -9.65
N GLN A 233 33.88 1.62 -10.29
CA GLN A 233 34.49 0.44 -9.69
C GLN A 233 35.36 0.79 -8.47
N VAL A 234 36.16 1.85 -8.54
CA VAL A 234 36.97 2.33 -7.41
C VAL A 234 36.06 2.75 -6.23
N ILE A 235 34.99 3.49 -6.53
CA ILE A 235 33.99 3.89 -5.52
C ILE A 235 33.35 2.65 -4.89
N PHE A 236 32.95 1.66 -5.71
CA PHE A 236 32.32 0.43 -5.23
C PHE A 236 33.26 -0.37 -4.32
N GLN A 237 34.53 -0.51 -4.70
CA GLN A 237 35.52 -1.22 -3.89
C GLN A 237 35.74 -0.52 -2.54
N SER A 238 35.97 0.79 -2.55
CA SER A 238 36.14 1.58 -1.32
C SER A 238 34.92 1.50 -0.40
N LEU A 239 33.72 1.59 -0.97
CA LEU A 239 32.47 1.44 -0.24
C LEU A 239 32.34 0.04 0.37
N GLY A 240 32.67 -1.01 -0.39
CA GLY A 240 32.64 -2.40 0.08
C GLY A 240 33.58 -2.64 1.26
N GLU A 241 34.79 -2.10 1.21
CA GLU A 241 35.77 -2.18 2.31
C GLU A 241 35.27 -1.47 3.58
N GLN A 242 34.66 -0.28 3.44
CA GLN A 242 34.06 0.44 4.57
C GLN A 242 32.86 -0.31 5.17
N LEU A 243 31.95 -0.82 4.32
CA LEU A 243 30.80 -1.62 4.76
C LEU A 243 31.23 -2.86 5.52
N ALA A 244 32.26 -3.56 5.04
CA ALA A 244 32.77 -4.78 5.66
C ALA A 244 33.50 -4.50 6.99
N SER A 245 34.41 -3.54 7.00
CA SER A 245 35.24 -3.23 8.19
C SER A 245 34.43 -2.63 9.34
N GLN A 246 33.43 -1.80 9.04
CA GLN A 246 32.61 -1.13 10.06
C GLN A 246 31.27 -1.84 10.33
N HIS A 247 30.98 -2.91 9.58
CA HIS A 247 29.70 -3.62 9.62
C HIS A 247 28.47 -2.71 9.46
N TRP A 248 28.57 -1.62 8.70
CA TRP A 248 27.48 -0.65 8.51
C TRP A 248 26.21 -1.28 7.94
N TYR A 249 26.33 -2.36 7.16
CA TYR A 249 25.17 -3.10 6.66
C TYR A 249 24.30 -3.69 7.78
N ARG A 250 24.83 -3.89 9.01
CA ARG A 250 24.05 -4.30 10.19
C ARG A 250 23.19 -3.21 10.78
N GLN A 251 23.38 -1.95 10.40
CA GLN A 251 22.56 -0.85 10.88
C GLN A 251 21.10 -1.06 10.44
N PRO A 252 20.15 -1.18 11.38
CA PRO A 252 18.74 -1.33 11.02
C PRO A 252 18.25 -0.13 10.23
N ARG A 253 17.38 -0.37 9.26
CA ARG A 253 16.76 0.68 8.43
C ARG A 253 17.78 1.58 7.71
N LEU A 254 18.97 1.06 7.42
CA LEU A 254 20.00 1.78 6.67
C LEU A 254 19.43 2.30 5.35
N SER A 255 19.51 3.62 5.16
CA SER A 255 19.16 4.30 3.92
C SER A 255 20.38 4.77 3.15
N LEU A 256 20.19 5.05 1.87
CA LEU A 256 21.23 5.58 0.99
C LEU A 256 21.72 6.95 1.49
N SER A 257 20.82 7.77 2.04
CA SER A 257 21.18 9.05 2.68
C SER A 257 22.08 8.84 3.90
N GLN A 258 21.77 7.84 4.74
CA GLN A 258 22.61 7.51 5.90
C GLN A 258 23.97 6.98 5.47
N LEU A 259 24.01 6.09 4.48
CA LEU A 259 25.28 5.56 3.97
C LEU A 259 26.14 6.64 3.30
N SER A 260 25.51 7.61 2.63
CA SER A 260 26.19 8.81 2.11
C SER A 260 26.85 9.63 3.22
N GLN A 261 26.16 9.84 4.34
CA GLN A 261 26.74 10.54 5.49
C GLN A 261 27.89 9.75 6.14
N LEU A 262 27.78 8.43 6.23
CA LEU A 262 28.80 7.57 6.83
C LEU A 262 30.07 7.47 5.96
N SER A 263 29.90 7.31 4.65
CA SER A 263 31.02 7.12 3.70
C SER A 263 31.64 8.43 3.21
N GLY A 264 30.91 9.55 3.32
CA GLY A 264 31.29 10.83 2.71
C GLY A 264 31.04 10.90 1.19
N LEU A 265 30.50 9.83 0.58
CA LEU A 265 30.15 9.76 -0.83
C LEU A 265 28.76 10.34 -1.08
N GLN A 266 28.50 10.85 -2.28
CA GLN A 266 27.16 11.31 -2.65
C GLN A 266 26.22 10.12 -2.87
N THR A 267 24.93 10.28 -2.51
CA THR A 267 23.91 9.23 -2.69
C THR A 267 23.83 8.72 -4.13
N ARG A 268 23.93 9.61 -5.10
CA ARG A 268 23.91 9.28 -6.54
C ARG A 268 25.07 8.34 -6.91
N ASP A 269 26.25 8.58 -6.35
CA ASP A 269 27.47 7.86 -6.71
C ASP A 269 27.48 6.49 -6.06
N ILE A 270 26.99 6.37 -4.83
CA ILE A 270 26.76 5.08 -4.17
C ILE A 270 25.76 4.24 -4.97
N SER A 271 24.59 4.79 -5.30
CA SER A 271 23.56 4.06 -6.03
C SER A 271 24.07 3.59 -7.40
N ARG A 272 24.83 4.45 -8.08
CA ARG A 272 25.37 4.16 -9.41
C ARG A 272 26.50 3.14 -9.36
N ALA A 273 27.41 3.25 -8.41
CA ALA A 273 28.47 2.27 -8.18
C ALA A 273 27.90 0.87 -7.90
N VAL A 274 26.92 0.77 -7.00
CA VAL A 274 26.24 -0.51 -6.71
C VAL A 274 25.58 -1.08 -7.96
N ASN A 275 24.82 -0.27 -8.71
CA ASN A 275 24.12 -0.74 -9.88
C ASN A 275 25.06 -1.21 -11.00
N ILE A 276 26.09 -0.44 -11.34
CA ILE A 276 27.06 -0.78 -12.39
C ILE A 276 27.85 -2.05 -12.03
N CYS A 277 28.32 -2.17 -10.78
CA CYS A 277 29.20 -3.27 -10.38
C CYS A 277 28.47 -4.57 -10.05
N THR A 278 27.19 -4.51 -9.66
CA THR A 278 26.45 -5.70 -9.20
C THR A 278 25.20 -6.01 -10.01
N GLY A 279 24.67 -5.06 -10.79
CA GLY A 279 23.35 -5.15 -11.41
C GLY A 279 22.18 -5.09 -10.42
N LEU A 280 22.45 -4.89 -9.12
CA LEU A 280 21.45 -4.84 -8.05
C LEU A 280 21.07 -3.40 -7.71
N ASN A 281 19.93 -3.23 -7.04
CA ASN A 281 19.61 -1.97 -6.35
C ASN A 281 20.24 -1.94 -4.95
N PHE A 282 20.19 -0.77 -4.30
CA PHE A 282 20.73 -0.58 -2.94
C PHE A 282 20.16 -1.56 -1.91
N ASN A 283 18.83 -1.78 -1.88
CA ASN A 283 18.21 -2.70 -0.95
C ASN A 283 18.77 -4.12 -1.10
N ASP A 284 18.82 -4.61 -2.32
CA ASP A 284 19.27 -5.95 -2.66
C ASP A 284 20.76 -6.13 -2.35
N TYR A 285 21.58 -5.11 -2.61
CA TYR A 285 22.99 -5.15 -2.26
C TYR A 285 23.19 -5.26 -0.74
N ILE A 286 22.59 -4.37 0.04
CA ILE A 286 22.72 -4.39 1.52
C ILE A 286 22.14 -5.68 2.10
N ASN A 287 20.95 -6.08 1.66
CA ASN A 287 20.34 -7.31 2.16
C ASN A 287 21.12 -8.55 1.73
N GLY A 288 21.78 -8.55 0.56
CA GLY A 288 22.69 -9.61 0.16
C GLY A 288 23.84 -9.82 1.17
N LEU A 289 24.46 -8.72 1.63
CA LEU A 289 25.50 -8.77 2.68
C LEU A 289 24.94 -9.34 4.00
N ARG A 290 23.73 -8.91 4.40
CA ARG A 290 23.07 -9.42 5.62
C ARG A 290 22.75 -10.91 5.51
N ILE A 291 22.24 -11.35 4.37
CA ILE A 291 21.90 -12.77 4.13
C ILE A 291 23.16 -13.62 4.16
N GLU A 292 24.27 -13.16 3.59
CA GLU A 292 25.53 -13.88 3.60
C GLU A 292 26.07 -14.05 5.04
N GLU A 293 25.99 -13.01 5.87
CA GLU A 293 26.32 -13.13 7.29
C GLU A 293 25.44 -14.16 8.01
N VAL A 294 24.13 -14.10 7.82
CA VAL A 294 23.20 -15.07 8.43
C VAL A 294 23.48 -16.49 7.93
N ARG A 295 23.79 -16.66 6.65
CA ARG A 295 24.14 -17.95 6.05
C ARG A 295 25.36 -18.56 6.73
N GLN A 296 26.41 -17.77 6.91
CA GLN A 296 27.63 -18.19 7.60
C GLN A 296 27.37 -18.54 9.08
N ALA A 297 26.57 -17.73 9.78
CA ALA A 297 26.19 -18.00 11.17
C ALA A 297 25.39 -19.31 11.32
N ILE A 298 24.45 -19.58 10.41
CA ILE A 298 23.70 -20.84 10.41
C ILE A 298 24.63 -22.04 10.15
N ALA A 299 25.57 -21.91 9.21
CA ALA A 299 26.53 -22.98 8.91
C ALA A 299 27.47 -23.27 10.10
N ALA A 300 27.86 -22.24 10.85
CA ALA A 300 28.70 -22.39 12.05
C ALA A 300 27.92 -22.98 13.24
N ASN A 301 26.66 -22.61 13.43
CA ASN A 301 25.81 -23.16 14.49
C ASN A 301 24.34 -23.31 14.06
N PRO A 302 23.96 -24.48 13.51
CA PRO A 302 22.60 -24.72 13.04
C PRO A 302 21.51 -24.67 14.12
N GLN A 303 21.85 -24.62 15.41
CA GLN A 303 20.86 -24.56 16.50
C GLN A 303 20.40 -23.13 16.83
N GLN A 304 21.13 -22.10 16.37
CA GLN A 304 20.77 -20.70 16.65
C GLN A 304 19.39 -20.31 16.11
N ASN A 305 18.72 -19.39 16.81
CA ASN A 305 17.41 -18.88 16.42
C ASN A 305 17.55 -17.99 15.18
N LEU A 306 16.84 -18.33 14.09
CA LEU A 306 16.90 -17.60 12.81
C LEU A 306 16.48 -16.13 12.94
N LEU A 307 15.49 -15.83 13.78
CA LEU A 307 15.05 -14.46 13.98
C LEU A 307 16.13 -13.65 14.71
N THR A 308 16.77 -14.23 15.72
CA THR A 308 17.89 -13.58 16.42
C THR A 308 19.03 -13.25 15.47
N LEU A 309 19.42 -14.19 14.61
CA LEU A 309 20.44 -13.97 13.58
C LEU A 309 20.04 -12.87 12.59
N ALA A 310 18.80 -12.88 12.12
CA ALA A 310 18.29 -11.86 11.22
C ALA A 310 18.33 -10.46 11.85
N LEU A 311 17.90 -10.33 13.11
CA LEU A 311 17.93 -9.05 13.83
C LEU A 311 19.37 -8.56 14.06
N GLN A 312 20.31 -9.46 14.39
CA GLN A 312 21.73 -9.14 14.53
C GLN A 312 22.37 -8.70 13.21
N ALA A 313 21.96 -9.28 12.09
CA ALA A 313 22.38 -8.87 10.77
C ALA A 313 21.73 -7.56 10.30
N GLY A 314 20.82 -6.95 11.08
CA GLY A 314 20.23 -5.64 10.79
C GLY A 314 18.87 -5.66 10.10
N PHE A 315 18.21 -6.83 9.99
CA PHE A 315 16.80 -6.87 9.58
C PHE A 315 15.92 -6.32 10.70
N ASN A 316 14.88 -5.57 10.33
CA ASN A 316 13.95 -4.97 11.29
C ASN A 316 12.69 -5.84 11.54
N ALA A 317 12.37 -6.77 10.62
CA ALA A 317 11.28 -7.72 10.79
C ALA A 317 11.55 -9.09 10.14
N LYS A 318 10.88 -10.12 10.65
CA LYS A 318 10.94 -11.51 10.13
C LYS A 318 10.46 -11.62 8.68
N SER A 319 9.43 -10.86 8.31
CA SER A 319 8.89 -10.82 6.95
C SER A 319 9.95 -10.40 5.94
N SER A 320 10.62 -9.27 6.21
CA SER A 320 11.68 -8.73 5.36
C SER A 320 12.88 -9.67 5.23
N PHE A 321 13.29 -10.28 6.34
CA PHE A 321 14.33 -11.32 6.32
C PHE A 321 13.93 -12.51 5.43
N ASN A 322 12.73 -13.06 5.62
CA ASN A 322 12.29 -14.22 4.85
C ASN A 322 12.20 -13.92 3.34
N THR A 323 11.68 -12.74 2.98
CA THR A 323 11.59 -12.29 1.58
C THR A 323 12.97 -12.14 0.98
N ALA A 324 13.89 -11.43 1.65
CA ALA A 324 15.26 -11.24 1.18
C ALA A 324 16.00 -12.59 1.06
N PHE A 325 15.94 -13.45 2.08
CA PHE A 325 16.61 -14.75 2.08
C PHE A 325 16.14 -15.63 0.91
N LYS A 326 14.82 -15.72 0.71
CA LYS A 326 14.25 -16.48 -0.41
C LYS A 326 14.62 -15.88 -1.76
N LYS A 327 14.66 -14.55 -1.88
CA LYS A 327 15.08 -13.85 -3.09
C LYS A 327 16.55 -14.12 -3.43
N HIS A 328 17.43 -14.06 -2.43
CA HIS A 328 18.88 -14.23 -2.61
C HIS A 328 19.30 -15.70 -2.80
N LEU A 329 18.66 -16.65 -2.11
CA LEU A 329 19.09 -18.06 -2.10
C LEU A 329 18.10 -19.03 -2.77
N GLY A 330 16.95 -18.55 -3.23
CA GLY A 330 15.91 -19.36 -3.89
C GLY A 330 15.07 -20.25 -2.96
N ILE A 331 15.50 -20.43 -1.70
CA ILE A 331 14.84 -21.26 -0.69
C ILE A 331 14.57 -20.48 0.60
N THR A 332 13.66 -20.96 1.44
CA THR A 332 13.35 -20.31 2.71
C THR A 332 14.47 -20.54 3.76
N PRO A 333 14.62 -19.62 4.75
CA PRO A 333 15.58 -19.81 5.83
C PRO A 333 15.44 -21.16 6.57
N SER A 334 14.18 -21.59 6.79
CA SER A 334 13.89 -22.87 7.43
C SER A 334 14.34 -24.06 6.59
N GLN A 335 14.13 -24.01 5.26
CA GLN A 335 14.59 -25.06 4.35
C GLN A 335 16.12 -25.16 4.34
N TYR A 336 16.82 -24.02 4.28
CA TYR A 336 18.29 -23.98 4.33
C TYR A 336 18.84 -24.54 5.65
N LYS A 337 18.23 -24.16 6.78
CA LYS A 337 18.63 -24.69 8.09
C LYS A 337 18.40 -26.19 8.21
N THR A 338 17.32 -26.72 7.63
CA THR A 338 17.05 -28.16 7.62
C THR A 338 18.06 -28.92 6.77
N SER A 339 18.46 -28.39 5.61
CA SER A 339 19.46 -29.05 4.74
C SER A 339 20.88 -29.12 5.31
N LEU A 340 21.17 -28.40 6.41
CA LEU A 340 22.45 -28.47 7.12
C LEU A 340 22.42 -29.43 8.33
N LYS A 341 21.23 -29.95 8.69
CA LYS A 341 21.05 -30.92 9.77
C LYS A 341 21.01 -32.37 9.27
N SER A 342 20.80 -32.54 7.97
CA SER A 342 21.01 -33.78 7.22
C SER A 342 22.48 -33.92 6.85
#